data_AF-A0A429BZC4-F1
#
_entry.id   AF-A0A429BZC4-F1
#
_cell.length_a   1.000
_cell.length_b   1.000
_cell.length_c   1.000
_cell.angle_alpha   90.00
_cell.angle_beta   90.00
_cell.angle_gamma   90.00
#
_symmetry.space_group_name_H-M   'P 1'
#
loop_
_entity.id
_entity.type
_entity.pdbx_description
1 polymer ?
#
loop_
_entity_poly.entity_id
_entity_poly.type
_entity_poly.pdbx_seq_one_letter_code
_entity_poly.pdbx_strand_id
1 'polypeptide(L)'
;MAGDSAELRAKVGRARDAKILDPLVPAILRAIEYWSAGGEPVFLVHDEQPSLKGDRLARIEARPGLAGVKFVDSRTDPRVQAADFLVGVARRIAEDALNGNGDEILTGLLAPYVDPESLWD
;
A
#
# COMPACT_ATOMS: atom_id res chain seq x y z
N MET A 1 10.28 29.36 -9.14
CA MET A 1 10.41 27.95 -9.60
C MET A 1 9.24 27.12 -9.05
N ALA A 2 8.01 27.41 -9.47
CA ALA A 2 6.80 26.71 -8.98
C ALA A 2 6.09 25.89 -10.08
N GLY A 3 6.52 26.00 -11.35
CA GLY A 3 5.93 25.29 -12.48
C GLY A 3 6.30 23.80 -12.57
N ASP A 4 7.46 23.41 -12.02
CA ASP A 4 8.02 22.06 -12.19
C ASP A 4 7.26 21.00 -11.35
N SER A 5 6.79 21.36 -10.17
CA SER A 5 6.09 20.43 -9.26
C SER A 5 4.67 20.09 -9.73
N ALA A 6 3.93 21.06 -10.27
CA ALA A 6 2.57 20.82 -10.77
C ALA A 6 2.59 19.97 -12.05
N GLU A 7 3.56 20.21 -12.93
CA GLU A 7 3.78 19.43 -14.14
C GLU A 7 4.19 17.99 -13.81
N LEU A 8 5.06 17.81 -12.80
CA LEU A 8 5.46 16.50 -12.31
C LEU A 8 4.26 15.72 -11.71
N ARG A 9 3.43 16.35 -10.87
CA ARG A 9 2.20 15.73 -10.34
C ARG A 9 1.27 15.28 -11.45
N ALA A 10 1.04 16.13 -12.46
CA ALA A 10 0.20 15.77 -13.60
C ALA A 10 0.78 14.60 -14.41
N LYS A 11 2.11 14.50 -14.52
CA LYS A 11 2.78 13.37 -15.18
C LYS A 11 2.67 12.08 -14.37
N VAL A 12 2.79 12.16 -13.05
CA VAL A 12 2.58 11.04 -12.11
C VAL A 12 1.14 10.54 -12.19
N GLY A 13 0.14 11.42 -12.12
CA GLY A 13 -1.28 11.06 -12.25
C GLY A 13 -1.56 10.30 -13.54
N ARG A 14 -1.10 10.82 -14.68
CA ARG A 14 -1.22 10.14 -15.99
C ARG A 14 -0.55 8.76 -16.01
N ALA A 15 0.61 8.61 -15.39
CA ALA A 15 1.31 7.33 -15.32
C ALA A 15 0.58 6.33 -14.40
N ARG A 16 -0.04 6.80 -13.31
CA ARG A 16 -0.89 5.97 -12.43
C ARG A 16 -2.15 5.51 -13.15
N ASP A 17 -2.84 6.41 -13.86
CA ASP A 17 -4.04 6.09 -14.63
C ASP A 17 -3.76 5.09 -15.75
N ALA A 18 -2.58 5.20 -16.37
CA ALA A 18 -2.05 4.24 -17.34
C ALA A 18 -1.55 2.93 -16.72
N LYS A 19 -1.69 2.74 -15.39
CA LYS A 19 -1.18 1.61 -14.59
C LYS A 19 0.34 1.37 -14.71
N ILE A 20 1.09 2.39 -15.10
CA ILE A 20 2.56 2.37 -15.14
C ILE A 20 3.12 2.45 -13.72
N LEU A 21 2.43 3.17 -12.82
CA LEU A 21 2.75 3.27 -11.39
C LEU A 21 1.77 2.39 -10.60
N ASP A 22 2.04 1.09 -10.52
CA ASP A 22 1.29 0.17 -9.64
C ASP A 22 1.90 0.19 -8.22
N PRO A 23 1.19 0.74 -7.21
CA PRO A 23 1.72 0.87 -5.85
C PRO A 23 1.77 -0.47 -5.10
N LEU A 24 1.25 -1.56 -5.67
CA LEU A 24 1.06 -2.81 -4.93
C LEU A 24 2.37 -3.41 -4.39
N VAL A 25 3.39 -3.57 -5.25
CA VAL A 25 4.68 -4.14 -4.82
C VAL A 25 5.36 -3.26 -3.76
N PRO A 26 5.55 -1.93 -3.95
CA PRO A 26 6.17 -1.12 -2.90
C PRO A 26 5.35 -1.13 -1.59
N ALA A 27 4.02 -1.12 -1.65
CA ALA A 27 3.18 -1.22 -0.46
C ALA A 27 3.39 -2.54 0.30
N ILE A 28 3.45 -3.68 -0.41
CA ILE A 28 3.73 -4.98 0.22
C ILE A 28 5.13 -4.99 0.86
N LEU A 29 6.15 -4.48 0.17
CA LEU A 29 7.52 -4.44 0.70
C LEU A 29 7.62 -3.57 1.98
N ARG A 30 6.91 -2.44 2.00
CA ARG A 30 6.84 -1.55 3.16
C ARG A 30 6.07 -2.18 4.33
N ALA A 31 4.98 -2.89 4.04
CA ALA A 31 4.25 -3.64 5.06
C ALA A 31 5.11 -4.73 5.71
N ILE A 32 5.85 -5.50 4.90
CA ILE A 32 6.79 -6.51 5.41
C ILE A 32 7.82 -5.87 6.32
N GLU A 33 8.45 -4.78 5.88
CA GLU A 33 9.46 -4.07 6.68
C GLU A 33 8.89 -3.55 8.00
N TYR A 34 7.72 -2.91 7.97
CA TYR A 34 7.08 -2.37 9.15
C TYR A 34 6.79 -3.44 10.19
N TRP A 35 6.15 -4.55 9.79
CA TRP A 35 5.70 -5.58 10.72
C TRP A 35 6.81 -6.53 11.16
N SER A 36 7.88 -6.68 10.36
CA SER A 36 9.05 -7.48 10.74
C SER A 36 10.12 -6.69 11.52
N ALA A 37 9.93 -5.38 11.71
CA ALA A 37 10.92 -4.52 12.39
C ALA A 37 11.23 -4.97 13.83
N GLY A 38 10.32 -5.71 14.48
CA GLY A 38 10.52 -6.30 15.81
C GLY A 38 11.40 -7.55 15.83
N GLY A 39 11.93 -7.99 14.68
CA GLY A 39 12.73 -9.21 14.54
C GLY A 39 11.92 -10.48 14.28
N GLU A 40 10.60 -10.41 14.43
CA GLU A 40 9.69 -11.53 14.13
C GLU A 40 9.38 -11.59 12.63
N PRO A 41 9.62 -12.73 11.97
CA PRO A 41 9.24 -12.90 10.57
C PRO A 41 7.73 -12.79 10.35
N VAL A 42 7.33 -12.20 9.23
CA VAL A 42 5.92 -12.03 8.86
C VAL A 42 5.52 -13.03 7.78
N PHE A 43 4.31 -13.56 7.87
CA PHE A 43 3.75 -14.41 6.81
C PHE A 43 2.69 -13.63 6.04
N LEU A 44 2.90 -13.43 4.74
CA LEU A 44 2.00 -12.65 3.89
C LEU A 44 0.83 -13.51 3.42
N VAL A 45 -0.39 -13.10 3.75
CA VAL A 45 -1.61 -13.63 3.15
C VAL A 45 -2.18 -12.56 2.24
N HIS A 46 -2.39 -12.89 0.98
CA HIS A 46 -2.87 -11.95 -0.02
C HIS A 46 -3.97 -12.61 -0.86
N ASP A 47 -4.91 -11.83 -1.38
CA ASP A 47 -5.85 -12.37 -2.37
C ASP A 47 -5.13 -12.71 -3.68
N GLU A 48 -5.77 -13.54 -4.50
CA GLU A 48 -5.27 -13.84 -5.83
C GLU A 48 -5.27 -12.60 -6.72
N GLN A 49 -4.09 -12.04 -6.94
CA GLN A 49 -3.89 -10.86 -7.76
C GLN A 49 -3.10 -11.23 -9.01
N PRO A 50 -3.68 -11.15 -10.23
CA PRO A 50 -3.02 -11.55 -11.48
C PRO A 50 -1.65 -10.90 -11.72
N SER A 51 -1.44 -9.71 -11.17
CA SER A 51 -0.21 -8.95 -11.33
C SER A 51 0.93 -9.43 -10.42
N LEU A 52 0.66 -10.20 -9.34
CA LEU A 52 1.68 -10.72 -8.41
C LEU A 52 2.28 -12.04 -8.91
N LYS A 53 3.04 -11.97 -10.02
CA LYS A 53 3.72 -13.11 -10.64
C LYS A 53 5.11 -12.71 -11.13
N GLY A 54 5.95 -13.71 -11.46
CA GLY A 54 7.29 -13.50 -12.02
C GLY A 54 8.15 -12.60 -11.14
N ASP A 55 8.84 -11.65 -11.75
CA ASP A 55 9.78 -10.74 -11.07
C ASP A 55 9.15 -9.95 -9.92
N ARG A 56 7.85 -9.65 -9.99
CA ARG A 56 7.13 -8.93 -8.93
C ARG A 56 7.01 -9.78 -7.67
N LEU A 57 6.66 -11.06 -7.84
CA LEU A 57 6.58 -12.00 -6.72
C LEU A 57 7.99 -12.34 -6.20
N ALA A 58 8.95 -12.59 -7.09
CA ALA A 58 10.33 -12.87 -6.69
C ALA A 58 10.94 -11.72 -5.87
N ARG A 59 10.63 -10.47 -6.21
CA ARG A 59 11.05 -9.30 -5.43
C ARG A 59 10.45 -9.26 -4.03
N ILE A 60 9.19 -9.69 -3.87
CA ILE A 60 8.53 -9.79 -2.56
C ILE A 60 9.14 -10.93 -1.75
N GLU A 61 9.29 -12.11 -2.35
CA GLU A 61 9.84 -13.31 -1.70
C GLU A 61 11.30 -13.13 -1.24
N ALA A 62 12.06 -12.29 -1.94
CA ALA A 62 13.44 -11.94 -1.56
C ALA A 62 13.53 -10.95 -0.39
N ARG A 63 12.40 -10.41 0.13
CA ARG A 63 12.43 -9.38 1.19
C ARG A 63 12.82 -10.01 2.54
N PRO A 64 13.85 -9.48 3.23
CA PRO A 64 14.16 -9.90 4.59
C PRO A 64 12.97 -9.69 5.53
N GLY A 65 12.81 -10.61 6.49
CA GLY A 65 11.68 -10.59 7.42
C GLY A 65 10.42 -11.27 6.89
N LEU A 66 10.37 -11.70 5.63
CA LEU A 66 9.26 -12.49 5.10
C LEU A 66 9.49 -14.00 5.35
N ALA A 67 8.53 -14.66 5.99
CA ALA A 67 8.53 -16.10 6.24
C ALA A 67 7.89 -16.92 5.11
N GLY A 68 7.04 -16.28 4.29
CA GLY A 68 6.37 -16.92 3.17
C GLY A 68 5.16 -16.11 2.68
N VAL A 69 4.62 -16.54 1.54
CA VAL A 69 3.44 -15.94 0.91
C VAL A 69 2.38 -17.02 0.68
N LYS A 70 1.12 -16.71 0.95
CA LYS A 70 -0.03 -17.53 0.58
C LYS A 70 -1.07 -16.69 -0.12
N PHE A 71 -1.45 -17.13 -1.32
CA PHE A 71 -2.60 -16.61 -2.03
C PHE A 71 -3.88 -17.31 -1.61
N VAL A 72 -4.96 -16.55 -1.46
CA VAL A 72 -6.27 -17.04 -1.00
C VAL A 72 -7.42 -16.45 -1.82
N ASP A 73 -8.57 -17.11 -1.84
CA ASP A 73 -9.79 -16.54 -2.42
C ASP A 73 -10.34 -15.46 -1.50
N SER A 74 -10.35 -14.21 -1.97
CA SER A 74 -10.83 -13.05 -1.23
C SER A 74 -12.29 -13.18 -0.77
N ARG A 75 -13.11 -13.94 -1.50
CA ARG A 75 -14.53 -14.11 -1.17
C ARG A 75 -14.75 -14.96 0.08
N THR A 76 -13.77 -15.78 0.46
CA THR A 76 -13.93 -16.78 1.51
C THR A 76 -12.92 -16.65 2.65
N ASP A 77 -11.80 -15.93 2.45
CA ASP A 77 -10.83 -15.70 3.52
C ASP A 77 -11.19 -14.43 4.33
N PRO A 78 -11.57 -14.55 5.61
CA PRO A 78 -11.99 -13.41 6.42
C PRO A 78 -10.86 -12.42 6.70
N ARG A 79 -9.58 -12.81 6.57
CA ARG A 79 -8.45 -11.89 6.77
C ARG A 79 -8.34 -10.89 5.64
N VAL A 80 -8.61 -11.33 4.40
CA VAL A 80 -8.69 -10.42 3.25
C VAL A 80 -9.85 -9.46 3.43
N GLN A 81 -11.02 -9.94 3.84
CA GLN A 81 -12.19 -9.08 4.07
C GLN A 81 -11.95 -8.02 5.15
N ALA A 82 -11.30 -8.41 6.25
CA ALA A 82 -10.90 -7.47 7.30
C ALA A 82 -9.88 -6.44 6.78
N ALA A 83 -8.91 -6.88 5.98
CA ALA A 83 -7.93 -5.97 5.37
C ALA A 83 -8.62 -4.97 4.42
N ASP A 84 -9.52 -5.43 3.55
CA ASP A 84 -10.26 -4.57 2.61
C ASP A 84 -11.12 -3.53 3.35
N PHE A 85 -11.77 -3.94 4.44
CA PHE A 85 -12.52 -3.03 5.29
C PHE A 85 -11.60 -1.94 5.89
N LEU A 86 -10.47 -2.34 6.47
CA LEU A 86 -9.51 -1.40 7.06
C LEU A 86 -8.90 -0.47 6.02
N VAL A 87 -8.59 -0.96 4.82
CA VAL A 87 -8.13 -0.15 3.69
C VAL A 87 -9.20 0.84 3.26
N GLY A 88 -10.48 0.44 3.25
CA GLY A 88 -11.60 1.35 2.97
C GLY A 88 -11.71 2.49 4.00
N VAL A 89 -11.53 2.17 5.28
CA VAL A 89 -11.50 3.17 6.37
C VAL A 89 -10.29 4.10 6.23
N ALA A 90 -9.10 3.55 6.03
CA ALA A 90 -7.87 4.32 5.84
C ALA A 90 -7.96 5.27 4.64
N ARG A 91 -8.51 4.79 3.50
CA ARG A 91 -8.73 5.61 2.32
C ARG A 91 -9.66 6.79 2.61
N ARG A 92 -10.78 6.56 3.33
CA ARG A 92 -11.69 7.64 3.70
C ARG A 92 -11.00 8.68 4.58
N ILE A 93 -10.26 8.26 5.60
CA ILE A 93 -9.50 9.17 6.48
C ILE A 93 -8.52 10.02 5.66
N ALA A 94 -7.76 9.38 4.75
CA ALA A 94 -6.82 10.08 3.89
C ALA A 94 -7.50 11.06 2.92
N GLU A 95 -8.63 10.66 2.32
CA GLU A 95 -9.44 11.53 1.45
C GLU A 95 -9.95 12.76 2.20
N ASP A 96 -10.47 12.58 3.42
CA ASP A 96 -10.97 13.70 4.23
C ASP A 96 -9.80 14.65 4.58
N ALA A 97 -8.63 14.12 4.94
CA ALA A 97 -7.43 14.93 5.20
C ALA A 97 -6.96 15.71 3.97
N LEU A 98 -6.89 15.08 2.79
CA LEU A 98 -6.49 15.74 1.54
C LEU A 98 -7.47 16.85 1.12
N ASN A 99 -8.76 16.71 1.45
CA ASN A 99 -9.77 17.72 1.18
C ASN A 99 -9.87 18.81 2.25
N GLY A 100 -8.96 18.84 3.23
CA GLY A 100 -8.97 19.83 4.31
C GLY A 100 -10.02 19.60 5.40
N ASN A 101 -10.65 18.42 5.42
CA ASN A 101 -11.66 18.00 6.40
C ASN A 101 -11.15 16.89 7.33
N GLY A 102 -9.83 16.72 7.42
CA GLY A 102 -9.21 15.63 8.19
C GLY A 102 -9.39 15.80 9.70
N ASP A 103 -9.63 14.68 10.37
CA ASP A 103 -9.55 14.58 11.82
C ASP A 103 -8.10 14.26 12.24
N GLU A 104 -7.52 15.08 13.12
CA GLU A 104 -6.11 14.95 13.54
C GLU A 104 -5.83 13.63 14.26
N ILE A 105 -6.78 13.12 15.05
CA ILE A 105 -6.63 11.86 15.77
C ILE A 105 -6.63 10.71 14.77
N LEU A 106 -7.62 10.68 13.87
CA LEU A 106 -7.72 9.61 12.87
C LEU A 106 -6.52 9.60 11.90
N THR A 107 -6.07 10.79 11.48
CA THR A 107 -4.88 10.93 10.63
C THR A 107 -3.63 10.50 11.38
N GLY A 108 -3.51 10.86 12.66
CA GLY A 108 -2.40 10.44 13.53
C GLY A 108 -2.33 8.93 13.74
N LEU A 109 -3.47 8.24 13.83
CA LEU A 109 -3.52 6.77 13.90
C LEU A 109 -3.07 6.10 12.61
N LEU A 110 -3.33 6.73 11.46
CA LEU A 110 -2.95 6.19 10.16
C LEU A 110 -1.48 6.43 9.81
N ALA A 111 -0.91 7.54 10.29
CA ALA A 111 0.42 8.01 9.92
C ALA A 111 1.56 6.96 9.98
N PRO A 112 1.64 6.06 10.98
CA PRO A 112 2.69 5.04 11.03
C PRO A 112 2.65 4.02 9.88
N TYR A 113 1.48 3.86 9.25
CA TYR A 113 1.24 2.87 8.19
C TYR A 113 1.31 3.47 6.78
N VAL A 114 1.46 4.79 6.67
CA VAL A 114 1.61 5.49 5.39
C VAL A 114 3.09 5.56 5.05
N ASP A 115 3.44 5.07 3.86
CA ASP A 115 4.81 5.22 3.36
C ASP A 115 5.12 6.72 3.12
N PRO A 116 6.20 7.28 3.68
CA PRO A 116 6.60 8.67 3.42
C PRO A 116 6.82 9.00 1.95
N GLU A 117 7.12 7.99 1.11
CA GLU A 117 7.27 8.14 -0.34
C GLU A 117 5.94 8.01 -1.11
N SER A 118 4.81 7.90 -0.41
CA SER A 118 3.47 7.83 -1.02
C SER A 118 3.17 9.09 -1.83
N LEU A 119 2.67 8.89 -3.06
CA LEU A 119 2.25 9.97 -3.95
C LEU A 119 0.73 10.15 -3.86
N TRP A 120 0.32 11.36 -3.51
CA TRP A 120 -1.08 11.78 -3.38
C TRP A 120 -1.39 12.87 -4.42
N ASP A 121 -2.62 12.86 -4.96
CA ASP A 121 -3.11 13.87 -5.91
C ASP A 121 -3.96 14.93 -5.20
#